data_AF-A0A9E4FH75-F1
#
_entry.id   AF-A0A9E4FH75-F1
#
_cell.length_a   1.000
_cell.length_b   1.000
_cell.length_c   1.000
_cell.angle_alpha   90.00
_cell.angle_beta   90.00
_cell.angle_gamma   90.00
#
_symmetry.space_group_name_H-M   'P 1'
#
loop_
_entity.id
_entity.type
_entity.pdbx_description
1 polymer ?
#
loop_
_entity_poly.entity_id
_entity_poly.type
_entity_poly.pdbx_seq_one_letter_code
_entity_poly.pdbx_strand_id
1 'polypeptide(L)' 'MAILDRVQATGERIVILKRGRPVAELGPANRSVAEYPQMELRGTVTVVGDIVGPALPDHYWESSAP' A
#
# COMPACT_ATOMS: atom_id res chain seq x y z
N MET A 1 1.38 26.18 13.74
CA MET A 1 1.57 24.85 13.12
C MET A 1 0.27 24.05 12.92
N ALA A 2 -0.91 24.61 13.23
CA ALA A 2 -2.18 23.87 13.31
C ALA A 2 -2.57 23.01 12.08
N ILE A 3 -2.23 23.43 10.84
CA ILE A 3 -2.60 22.67 9.64
C ILE A 3 -1.79 21.37 9.54
N LEU A 4 -0.48 21.42 9.82
CA LEU A 4 0.37 20.23 9.79
C LEU A 4 -0.05 19.24 10.87
N ASP A 5 -0.34 19.74 12.07
CA ASP A 5 -0.77 18.92 13.21
C ASP A 5 -2.12 18.24 12.92
N ARG A 6 -3.07 18.97 12.32
CA ARG A 6 -4.36 18.42 11.89
C ARG A 6 -4.18 17.32 10.86
N VAL A 7 -3.43 17.58 9.79
CA VAL A 7 -3.19 16.58 8.72
C VAL A 7 -2.52 15.32 9.29
N GLN A 8 -1.56 15.50 10.22
CA GLN A 8 -0.90 14.38 10.87
C GLN A 8 -1.84 13.58 11.79
N ALA A 9 -2.78 14.24 12.47
CA ALA A 9 -3.72 13.61 13.39
C ALA A 9 -4.89 12.91 12.68
N THR A 10 -5.40 13.49 11.58
CA THR A 10 -6.60 12.99 10.90
C THR A 10 -6.28 12.14 9.67
N GLY A 11 -5.10 12.30 9.07
CA GLY A 11 -4.75 11.72 7.77
C GLY A 11 -5.47 12.34 6.58
N GLU A 12 -6.31 13.36 6.81
CA GLU A 12 -7.06 14.07 5.77
C GLU A 12 -6.10 14.93 4.94
N ARG A 13 -6.11 14.75 3.61
CA ARG A 13 -5.27 15.51 2.68
C ARG A 13 -5.87 16.87 2.37
N ILE A 14 -5.01 17.87 2.19
CA ILE A 14 -5.41 19.25 1.88
C ILE A 14 -4.77 19.68 0.56
N VAL A 15 -5.58 20.21 -0.36
CA VAL A 15 -5.10 20.80 -1.62
C VAL A 15 -4.85 22.29 -1.43
N ILE A 16 -3.65 22.75 -1.76
CA ILE A 16 -3.24 24.15 -1.68
C ILE A 16 -3.48 24.80 -3.04
N LEU A 17 -4.31 25.84 -3.06
CA LEU A 17 -4.62 26.63 -4.24
C LEU A 17 -3.85 27.96 -4.22
N LYS A 18 -3.39 28.42 -5.39
CA LYS A 18 -2.89 29.77 -5.62
C LYS A 18 -3.71 30.41 -6.74
N ARG A 19 -4.48 31.45 -6.43
CA ARG A 19 -5.39 32.13 -7.37
C ARG A 19 -6.38 31.15 -8.03
N GLY A 20 -6.99 30.28 -7.22
CA GLY A 20 -7.94 29.25 -7.67
C GLY A 20 -7.32 28.06 -8.42
N ARG A 21 -6.00 28.02 -8.60
CA ARG A 21 -5.29 26.92 -9.28
C ARG A 21 -4.57 26.05 -8.26
N PRO A 22 -4.73 24.71 -8.30
CA PRO A 22 -3.92 23.80 -7.49
C PRO A 22 -2.43 23.98 -7.74
N VAL A 23 -1.64 24.07 -6.66
CA VAL A 23 -0.18 24.21 -6.73
C VAL A 23 0.58 23.20 -5.87
N ALA A 24 -0.06 22.64 -4.85
CA ALA A 24 0.53 21.62 -3.99
C ALA A 24 -0.56 20.83 -3.26
N GLU A 25 -0.18 19.69 -2.70
CA GLU A 25 -1.00 18.89 -1.79
C GLU A 25 -0.19 18.62 -0.51
N LEU A 26 -0.87 18.70 0.63
CA LEU A 26 -0.34 18.35 1.93
C LEU A 26 -1.05 17.08 2.42
N GLY A 27 -0.29 15.99 2.55
CA GLY A 27 -0.74 14.75 3.16
C GLY A 27 0.00 14.44 4.45
N PRO A 28 -0.49 13.47 5.25
CA PRO A 28 0.23 13.00 6.42
C PRO A 28 1.60 12.48 6.02
N ALA A 29 2.60 12.69 6.88
CA ALA A 29 3.91 12.10 6.66
C ALA A 29 3.75 10.57 6.68
N ASN A 30 4.09 9.92 5.57
CA ASN A 30 4.05 8.47 5.49
C ASN A 30 5.16 7.94 6.41
N ARG A 31 4.80 7.31 7.54
CA ARG A 31 5.75 6.59 8.39
C ARG A 31 6.11 5.29 7.69
N SER A 32 6.80 5.39 6.57
CA SER A 32 7.51 4.28 5.96
C SER A 32 8.68 3.91 6.88
N VAL A 33 8.40 3.10 7.89
CA VAL A 33 9.44 2.23 8.49
C VAL A 33 9.45 0.87 7.80
N ALA A 34 8.41 0.59 7.01
CA ALA A 34 8.35 -0.52 6.07
C ALA A 34 7.98 0.06 4.70
N GLU A 35 8.97 0.17 3.81
CA GLU A 35 8.80 0.61 2.41
C GLU A 35 7.76 -0.25 1.66
N TYR A 36 7.47 -1.43 2.19
CA TYR A 36 6.41 -2.31 1.71
C TYR A 36 5.75 -3.10 2.85
N PRO A 37 4.43 -3.38 2.81
CA PRO A 37 3.72 -4.14 3.85
C PRO A 37 4.33 -5.50 4.16
N GLN A 38 4.88 -6.20 3.16
CA GLN A 38 5.54 -7.50 3.37
C GLN A 38 6.82 -7.43 4.23
N MET A 39 7.38 -6.24 4.47
CA MET A 39 8.54 -6.08 5.35
C MET A 39 8.21 -6.40 6.81
N GLU A 40 6.93 -6.31 7.20
CA GLU A 40 6.46 -6.73 8.53
C GLU A 40 6.57 -8.24 8.74
N LEU A 41 6.68 -9.02 7.67
CA LEU A 41 6.84 -10.48 7.71
C LEU A 41 8.30 -10.92 7.93
N ARG A 42 9.27 -9.99 7.96
CA ARG A 42 10.68 -10.35 8.15
C ARG A 42 10.89 -11.05 9.49
N GLY A 43 11.40 -12.28 9.44
CA GLY A 43 11.68 -13.09 10.62
C GLY A 43 10.46 -13.82 11.22
N THR A 44 9.26 -13.63 10.67
CA THR A 44 8.05 -14.36 11.09
C THR A 44 7.62 -15.44 10.09
N VAL A 45 8.21 -15.46 8.89
CA VAL A 45 7.90 -16.41 7.82
C VAL A 45 9.14 -17.18 7.37
N THR A 46 8.91 -18.35 6.76
CA THR A 46 9.95 -19.15 6.10
C THR A 46 9.74 -19.11 4.59
N VAL A 47 10.82 -18.86 3.84
CA VAL A 47 10.80 -18.90 2.37
C VAL A 47 11.03 -20.34 1.91
N VAL A 48 10.05 -20.92 1.22
CA VAL A 48 10.07 -22.35 0.81
C VAL A 48 10.46 -22.57 -0.65
N GLY A 49 10.70 -21.50 -1.42
CA GLY A 49 11.03 -21.55 -2.85
C GLY A 49 9.95 -20.94 -3.75
N ASP A 50 10.16 -21.02 -5.05
CA ASP A 50 9.25 -20.45 -6.06
C ASP A 50 8.04 -21.34 -6.33
N ILE A 51 6.91 -20.70 -6.64
CA ILE A 51 5.69 -21.40 -7.08
C ILE A 51 5.86 -21.76 -8.56
N VAL A 52 6.07 -23.04 -8.84
CA VAL A 52 6.23 -23.57 -10.22
C VAL A 52 4.91 -23.99 -10.88
N GLY A 53 3.80 -23.92 -10.16
CA GLY A 53 2.48 -24.27 -10.66
C GLY A 53 1.40 -24.12 -9.60
N PRO A 54 0.12 -24.34 -9.95
CA PRO A 54 -0.99 -24.27 -9.02
C PRO A 54 -0.83 -25.26 -7.85
N ALA A 55 -1.23 -24.83 -6.65
CA ALA A 55 -1.22 -25.71 -5.47
C ALA A 55 -2.26 -26.84 -5.55
N LEU A 56 -3.30 -26.65 -6.35
CA LEU A 56 -4.37 -27.62 -6.59
C LEU A 56 -4.33 -28.11 -8.04
N PRO A 57 -4.63 -29.39 -8.29
CA PRO A 57 -4.75 -29.93 -9.64
C PRO A 57 -5.80 -29.20 -10.48
N ASP A 58 -5.65 -29.24 -11.81
CA ASP A 58 -6.50 -28.50 -12.77
C ASP A 58 -8.01 -28.70 -12.57
N HIS A 59 -8.45 -29.89 -12.15
CA HIS A 59 -9.88 -30.19 -11.95
C HIS A 59 -10.53 -29.43 -10.77
N TYR A 60 -9.74 -28.79 -9.90
CA TYR A 60 -10.25 -27.89 -8.85
C TYR A 60 -10.55 -26.49 -9.37
N TRP A 61 -10.10 -26.17 -10.58
CA TRP A 61 -10.32 -24.89 -11.22
C TRP A 61 -11.29 -25.09 -12.37
N GLU A 62 -12.40 -24.34 -12.41
CA GLU A 62 -13.31 -24.29 -13.55
C GLU A 62 -12.69 -23.53 -14.73
N SER A 63 -11.53 -23.98 -15.19
CA SER A 63 -10.93 -23.56 -16.46
C SER A 63 -10.71 -24.80 -17.30
N SER A 64 -11.82 -25.44 -17.66
CA SER A 64 -11.83 -26.46 -18.70
C SER A 64 -11.68 -25.77 -20.07
N ALA A 65 -10.43 -25.48 -20.46
CA ALA A 65 -9.89 -25.47 -21.83
C ALA A 65 -10.60 -24.54 -22.89
N PRO A 66 -10.06 -24.43 -24.13
CA PRO A 66 -10.13 -23.24 -25.00
C PRO A 66 -11.49 -22.91 -25.63
#